data_AF-A0A2U8UEX2-F1
#
_entry.id   AF-A0A2U8UEX2-F1
#
_cell.length_a   1.000
_cell.length_b   1.000
_cell.length_c   1.000
_cell.angle_alpha   90.00
_cell.angle_beta   90.00
_cell.angle_gamma   90.00
#
_symmetry.space_group_name_H-M   'P 1'
#
loop_
_entity.id
_entity.type
_entity.pdbx_description
1 polymer ?
#
loop_
_entity_poly.entity_id
_entity_poly.type
_entity_poly.pdbx_seq_one_letter_code
_entity_poly.pdbx_strand_id
1 'polypeptide(L)'
;VPSSNAIGLHFYPIWEAASMDEWLYNGGPYQLIVFHFLIGIFSYLGREWELSYRLGMRPWICAAYSAPVAAASAVFLVYPFGQGSFSDGMPLGISGTFNFMLVFQAEHSILMHPFHMLGVAGVFGGALFSAMHGSLVTSSLVRETTESVSQNYGYEFGQEEETYNIVAAHGYFGRLIFQYASFNNSRSLHFFLAAFPVIGIWFAAMGVSTMAFNLNGFNFNQSIVENQGHVVNTWADVLNRANL
;
A
#
# COMPACT_ATOMS: atom_id res chain seq x y z
N VAL A 1 -19.51 -5.81 -8.49
CA VAL A 1 -18.96 -6.24 -9.78
C VAL A 1 -18.64 -4.98 -10.57
N PRO A 2 -17.51 -4.88 -11.28
CA PRO A 2 -17.20 -3.77 -12.18
C PRO A 2 -18.29 -3.53 -13.25
N SER A 3 -18.33 -2.33 -13.83
CA SER A 3 -19.29 -2.02 -14.89
C SER A 3 -18.99 -2.81 -16.17
N SER A 4 -20.01 -3.08 -16.97
CA SER A 4 -19.89 -3.86 -18.21
C SER A 4 -18.82 -3.32 -19.16
N ASN A 5 -18.06 -4.22 -19.81
CA ASN A 5 -17.07 -3.82 -20.81
C ASN A 5 -17.69 -3.14 -22.04
N ALA A 6 -18.98 -3.34 -22.30
CA ALA A 6 -19.69 -2.62 -23.35
C ALA A 6 -19.78 -1.10 -23.08
N ILE A 7 -19.70 -0.69 -21.81
CA ILE A 7 -19.62 0.72 -21.41
C ILE A 7 -18.19 1.25 -21.59
N GLY A 8 -17.17 0.42 -21.43
CA GLY A 8 -15.77 0.86 -21.47
C GLY A 8 -15.50 1.96 -20.45
N LEU A 9 -15.08 3.14 -20.94
CA LEU A 9 -14.84 4.35 -20.14
C LEU A 9 -16.00 5.35 -20.15
N HIS A 10 -17.12 5.03 -20.80
CA HIS A 10 -18.27 5.93 -20.82
C HIS A 10 -18.79 6.15 -19.40
N PHE A 11 -19.14 7.40 -19.10
CA PHE A 11 -19.76 7.77 -17.85
C PHE A 11 -21.21 7.27 -17.85
N TYR A 12 -21.53 6.35 -16.94
CA TYR A 12 -22.84 5.67 -16.89
C TYR A 12 -23.58 5.94 -15.57
N PRO A 13 -24.04 7.19 -15.34
CA PRO A 13 -24.87 7.54 -14.20
C PRO A 13 -26.28 6.95 -14.34
N ILE A 14 -27.06 7.02 -13.27
CA ILE A 14 -28.43 6.46 -13.22
C ILE A 14 -29.30 7.00 -14.37
N TRP A 15 -29.15 8.27 -14.75
CA TRP A 15 -29.97 8.92 -15.77
C TRP A 15 -29.57 8.61 -17.22
N GLU A 16 -28.47 7.89 -17.46
CA GLU A 16 -28.14 7.39 -18.80
C GLU A 16 -28.81 6.04 -19.10
N ALA A 17 -29.33 5.35 -18.09
CA ALA A 17 -30.05 4.09 -18.27
C ALA A 17 -31.54 4.35 -18.56
N ALA A 18 -32.17 3.49 -19.36
CA ALA A 18 -33.61 3.53 -19.61
C ALA A 18 -34.42 3.10 -18.39
N SER A 19 -33.83 2.32 -17.48
CA SER A 19 -34.45 1.90 -16.22
C SER A 19 -33.41 1.59 -15.14
N MET A 20 -33.86 1.49 -13.89
CA MET A 20 -33.02 1.03 -12.78
C MET A 20 -32.54 -0.42 -12.99
N ASP A 21 -33.37 -1.29 -13.57
CA ASP A 21 -32.99 -2.69 -13.82
C ASP A 21 -31.85 -2.79 -14.84
N GLU A 22 -31.89 -1.97 -15.90
CA GLU A 22 -30.80 -1.87 -16.86
C GLU A 22 -29.53 -1.33 -16.19
N TRP A 23 -29.65 -0.29 -15.36
CA TRP A 23 -28.51 0.27 -14.64
C TRP A 23 -27.84 -0.75 -13.71
N LEU A 24 -28.64 -1.54 -13.01
CA LEU A 24 -28.16 -2.63 -12.15
C LEU A 24 -27.52 -3.75 -12.96
N TYR A 25 -28.14 -4.17 -14.08
CA TYR A 25 -27.61 -5.20 -14.97
C TYR A 25 -26.23 -4.84 -15.52
N ASN A 26 -26.05 -3.59 -15.94
CA ASN A 26 -24.80 -3.09 -16.52
C ASN A 26 -23.72 -2.72 -15.48
N GLY A 27 -23.98 -2.94 -14.18
CA GLY A 27 -23.02 -2.67 -13.12
C GLY A 27 -22.83 -1.18 -12.81
N GLY A 28 -23.82 -0.35 -13.10
CA GLY A 28 -23.82 1.08 -12.78
C GLY A 28 -23.47 1.46 -11.33
N PRO A 29 -23.87 0.68 -10.29
CA PRO A 29 -23.45 0.94 -8.91
C PRO A 29 -21.92 1.03 -8.72
N TYR A 30 -21.14 0.29 -9.51
CA TYR A 30 -19.69 0.31 -9.40
C TYR A 30 -19.10 1.69 -9.68
N GLN A 31 -19.45 2.29 -10.83
CA GLN A 31 -18.98 3.63 -11.19
C GLN A 31 -19.45 4.67 -10.16
N LEU A 32 -20.71 4.58 -9.71
CA LEU A 32 -21.22 5.49 -8.68
C LEU A 32 -20.38 5.41 -7.41
N ILE A 33 -20.15 4.21 -6.88
CA ILE A 33 -19.39 4.02 -5.64
C ILE A 33 -17.95 4.50 -5.81
N VAL A 34 -17.27 4.06 -6.88
CA VAL A 34 -15.85 4.39 -7.12
C VAL A 34 -15.65 5.90 -7.25
N PHE A 35 -16.46 6.60 -8.06
CA PHE A 35 -16.27 8.04 -8.25
C PHE A 35 -16.55 8.86 -6.99
N HIS A 36 -17.62 8.54 -6.25
CA HIS A 36 -17.89 9.23 -4.99
C HIS A 36 -16.84 8.91 -3.93
N PHE A 37 -16.37 7.66 -3.86
CA PHE A 37 -15.30 7.24 -2.97
C PHE A 37 -14.00 8.00 -3.25
N LEU A 38 -13.57 8.08 -4.52
CA LEU A 38 -12.34 8.79 -4.91
C LEU A 38 -12.41 10.27 -4.55
N ILE A 39 -13.52 10.96 -4.87
CA ILE A 39 -13.75 12.35 -4.44
C ILE A 39 -13.68 12.47 -2.91
N GLY A 40 -14.28 11.52 -2.20
CA GLY A 40 -14.28 11.46 -0.74
C GLY A 40 -12.87 11.37 -0.15
N ILE A 41 -12.04 10.44 -0.62
CA ILE A 41 -10.67 10.27 -0.10
C ILE A 41 -9.74 11.42 -0.51
N PHE A 42 -9.94 12.04 -1.69
CA PHE A 42 -9.19 13.24 -2.07
C PHE A 42 -9.54 14.42 -1.16
N SER A 43 -10.82 14.60 -0.86
CA SER A 43 -11.28 15.62 0.08
C SER A 43 -10.82 15.34 1.50
N TYR A 44 -10.77 14.06 1.90
CA TYR A 44 -10.27 13.64 3.21
C TYR A 44 -8.78 13.95 3.38
N LEU A 45 -7.97 13.71 2.35
CA LEU A 45 -6.56 14.12 2.33
C LEU A 45 -6.42 15.64 2.54
N GLY A 46 -7.24 16.44 1.86
CA GLY A 46 -7.30 17.89 2.07
C GLY A 46 -7.75 18.28 3.48
N ARG A 47 -8.71 17.55 4.05
CA ARG A 47 -9.20 17.76 5.42
C ARG A 47 -8.11 17.50 6.47
N GLU A 48 -7.28 16.48 6.30
CA GLU A 48 -6.14 16.22 7.21
C GLU A 48 -5.17 17.41 7.22
N TRP A 49 -4.86 17.97 6.05
CA TRP A 49 -4.08 19.18 5.94
C TRP A 49 -4.76 20.37 6.61
N GLU A 50 -6.03 20.63 6.32
CA GLU A 50 -6.75 21.78 6.86
C GLU A 50 -6.76 21.75 8.39
N LEU A 51 -7.11 20.60 9.00
CA LEU A 51 -7.14 20.48 10.46
C LEU A 51 -5.74 20.69 11.06
N SER A 52 -4.70 20.16 10.43
CA SER A 52 -3.32 20.38 10.90
C SER A 52 -2.98 21.88 10.93
N TYR A 53 -3.42 22.64 9.91
CA TYR A 53 -3.23 24.08 9.85
C TYR A 53 -4.01 24.81 10.95
N ARG A 54 -5.30 24.46 11.16
CA ARG A 54 -6.15 25.08 12.21
C ARG A 54 -5.58 24.89 13.61
N LEU A 55 -4.93 23.75 13.88
CA LEU A 55 -4.34 23.42 15.17
C LEU A 55 -2.87 23.87 15.32
N GLY A 56 -2.28 24.51 14.30
CA GLY A 56 -0.87 24.89 14.32
C GLY A 56 0.10 23.70 14.31
N MET A 57 -0.35 22.54 13.83
CA MET A 57 0.46 21.32 13.69
C MET A 57 1.33 21.39 12.42
N ARG A 58 2.33 20.50 12.34
CA ARG A 58 3.10 20.30 11.11
C ARG A 58 2.21 19.62 10.03
N PRO A 59 2.28 20.03 8.75
CA PRO A 59 1.23 19.73 7.76
C PRO A 59 1.43 18.43 6.97
N TRP A 60 2.17 17.44 7.48
CA TRP A 60 2.65 16.30 6.68
C TRP A 60 1.93 14.97 6.92
N ILE A 61 0.87 14.94 7.75
CA ILE A 61 0.06 13.73 7.93
C ILE A 61 -0.63 13.34 6.62
N CYS A 62 -1.21 14.32 5.91
CA CYS A 62 -1.82 14.11 4.60
C CYS A 62 -0.84 13.56 3.55
N ALA A 63 0.46 13.85 3.68
CA ALA A 63 1.49 13.31 2.80
C ALA A 63 1.66 11.80 3.01
N ALA A 64 1.60 11.32 4.25
CA ALA A 64 1.59 9.88 4.52
C ALA A 64 0.29 9.23 3.99
N TYR A 65 -0.86 9.87 4.20
CA TYR A 65 -2.15 9.39 3.68
C TYR A 65 -2.23 9.39 2.14
N SER A 66 -1.39 10.17 1.46
CA SER A 66 -1.32 10.16 -0.01
C SER A 66 -0.92 8.80 -0.60
N ALA A 67 -0.18 7.97 0.14
CA ALA A 67 0.24 6.65 -0.31
C ALA A 67 -0.96 5.71 -0.58
N PRO A 68 -1.86 5.45 0.39
CA PRO A 68 -3.06 4.66 0.13
C PRO A 68 -4.03 5.34 -0.84
N VAL A 69 -4.10 6.68 -0.88
CA VAL A 69 -4.91 7.41 -1.88
C VAL A 69 -4.40 7.16 -3.30
N ALA A 70 -3.08 7.17 -3.51
CA ALA A 70 -2.47 6.86 -4.78
C ALA A 70 -2.71 5.39 -5.18
N ALA A 71 -2.57 4.46 -4.25
CA ALA A 71 -2.85 3.04 -4.51
C ALA A 71 -4.32 2.79 -4.91
N ALA A 72 -5.27 3.42 -4.22
CA ALA A 72 -6.69 3.36 -4.57
C ALA A 72 -6.97 3.96 -5.96
N SER A 73 -6.35 5.11 -6.26
CA SER A 73 -6.46 5.74 -7.57
C SER A 73 -5.88 4.87 -8.68
N ALA A 74 -4.79 4.15 -8.40
CA ALA A 74 -4.15 3.28 -9.37
C ALA A 74 -5.07 2.14 -9.82
N VAL A 75 -5.72 1.45 -8.88
CA VAL A 75 -6.56 0.26 -9.17
C VAL A 75 -7.99 0.57 -9.61
N PHE A 76 -8.52 1.74 -9.24
CA PHE A 76 -9.91 2.12 -9.54
C PHE A 76 -10.07 3.13 -10.68
N LEU A 77 -9.00 3.83 -11.07
CA LEU A 77 -9.08 4.88 -12.08
C LEU A 77 -7.99 4.76 -13.14
N VAL A 78 -6.71 4.78 -12.73
CA VAL A 78 -5.60 4.80 -13.69
C VAL A 78 -5.53 3.51 -14.50
N TYR A 79 -5.64 2.35 -13.84
CA TYR A 79 -5.62 1.06 -14.53
C TYR A 79 -6.78 0.90 -15.51
N PRO A 80 -8.06 1.14 -15.12
CA PRO A 80 -9.17 1.22 -16.07
C PRO A 80 -8.92 2.14 -17.26
N PHE A 81 -8.38 3.34 -17.05
CA PHE A 81 -8.06 4.26 -18.14
C PHE A 81 -7.00 3.73 -19.09
N GLY A 82 -5.96 3.09 -18.56
CA GLY A 82 -4.92 2.47 -19.39
C GLY A 82 -5.42 1.29 -20.21
N GLN A 83 -6.31 0.47 -19.64
CA GLN A 83 -6.91 -0.69 -20.32
C GLN A 83 -8.13 -0.34 -21.18
N GLY A 84 -8.68 0.87 -21.04
CA GLY A 84 -9.83 1.34 -21.82
C GLY A 84 -11.20 0.91 -21.30
N SER A 85 -11.28 0.39 -20.07
CA SER A 85 -12.55 -0.03 -19.48
C SER A 85 -12.56 -0.07 -17.96
N PHE A 86 -13.68 0.37 -17.37
CA PHE A 86 -13.94 0.13 -15.94
C PHE A 86 -14.27 -1.33 -15.61
N SER A 87 -14.46 -2.21 -16.60
CA SER A 87 -14.60 -3.66 -16.33
C SER A 87 -13.33 -4.26 -15.71
N ASP A 88 -12.17 -3.69 -16.04
CA ASP A 88 -10.86 -4.17 -15.59
C ASP A 88 -10.41 -3.49 -14.28
N GLY A 89 -11.24 -2.59 -13.74
CA GLY A 89 -11.05 -2.03 -12.41
C GLY A 89 -11.19 -3.10 -11.34
N MET A 90 -10.46 -2.94 -10.24
CA MET A 90 -10.53 -3.90 -9.13
C MET A 90 -11.98 -4.05 -8.62
N PRO A 91 -12.54 -5.27 -8.51
CA PRO A 91 -13.88 -5.46 -7.96
C PRO A 91 -13.96 -5.11 -6.46
N LEU A 92 -15.11 -4.60 -6.03
CA LEU A 92 -15.39 -4.28 -4.63
C LEU A 92 -15.82 -5.53 -3.85
N GLY A 93 -14.87 -6.43 -3.56
CA GLY A 93 -15.11 -7.62 -2.75
C GLY A 93 -13.89 -8.53 -2.67
N ILE A 94 -13.80 -9.33 -1.60
CA ILE A 94 -12.61 -10.12 -1.25
C ILE A 94 -12.16 -11.04 -2.41
N SER A 95 -13.04 -11.93 -2.88
CA SER A 95 -12.71 -12.85 -3.98
C SER A 95 -12.45 -12.12 -5.29
N GLY A 96 -13.10 -10.97 -5.50
CA GLY A 96 -12.90 -10.14 -6.67
C GLY A 96 -11.52 -9.47 -6.68
N THR A 97 -10.99 -9.08 -5.52
CA THR A 97 -9.60 -8.62 -5.38
C THR A 97 -8.61 -9.72 -5.76
N PHE A 98 -8.83 -10.97 -5.33
CA PHE A 98 -7.97 -12.08 -5.75
C PHE A 98 -8.02 -12.33 -7.25
N ASN A 99 -9.22 -12.27 -7.84
CA ASN A 99 -9.37 -12.38 -9.29
C ASN A 99 -8.58 -11.29 -10.03
N PHE A 100 -8.72 -10.03 -9.62
CA PHE A 100 -7.94 -8.91 -10.17
C PHE A 100 -6.43 -9.19 -10.08
N MET A 101 -5.92 -9.59 -8.91
CA MET A 101 -4.49 -9.86 -8.71
C MET A 101 -3.96 -10.97 -9.62
N LEU A 102 -4.73 -12.05 -9.81
CA LEU A 102 -4.31 -13.19 -10.64
C LEU A 102 -4.29 -12.82 -12.13
N VAL A 103 -5.32 -12.12 -12.61
CA VAL A 103 -5.37 -11.62 -14.00
C VAL A 103 -4.24 -10.63 -14.25
N PHE A 104 -4.02 -9.69 -13.32
CA PHE A 104 -2.95 -8.71 -13.41
C PHE A 104 -1.57 -9.37 -13.45
N GLN A 105 -1.36 -10.46 -12.72
CA GLN A 105 -0.13 -11.25 -12.83
C GLN A 105 0.02 -11.91 -14.20
N ALA A 106 -1.04 -12.49 -14.74
CA ALA A 106 -1.00 -13.12 -16.06
C ALA A 106 -0.68 -12.09 -17.17
N GLU A 107 -1.29 -10.91 -17.11
CA GLU A 107 -1.15 -9.87 -18.15
C GLU A 107 0.14 -9.04 -18.02
N HIS A 108 0.60 -8.78 -16.79
CA HIS A 108 1.69 -7.84 -16.55
C HIS A 108 2.94 -8.43 -15.91
N SER A 109 2.89 -9.69 -15.47
CA SER A 109 3.99 -10.32 -14.70
C SER A 109 4.45 -9.44 -13.53
N ILE A 110 3.50 -8.90 -12.76
CA ILE A 110 3.75 -7.93 -11.68
C ILE A 110 4.80 -8.40 -10.68
N LEU A 111 4.90 -9.70 -10.40
CA LEU A 111 5.92 -10.25 -9.51
C LEU A 111 7.36 -9.97 -9.98
N MET A 112 7.56 -9.77 -11.28
CA MET A 112 8.85 -9.42 -11.89
C MET A 112 9.02 -7.90 -12.07
N HIS A 113 8.10 -7.07 -11.58
CA HIS A 113 8.19 -5.62 -11.67
C HIS A 113 8.87 -5.02 -10.43
N PRO A 114 9.95 -4.22 -10.58
CA PRO A 114 10.74 -3.74 -9.44
C PRO A 114 9.93 -2.83 -8.50
N PHE A 115 8.98 -2.05 -9.02
CA PHE A 115 8.14 -1.22 -8.15
C PHE A 115 7.21 -2.04 -7.26
N HIS A 116 6.75 -3.21 -7.72
CA HIS A 116 5.99 -4.12 -6.85
C HIS A 116 6.90 -4.71 -5.76
N MET A 117 8.14 -5.10 -6.10
CA MET A 117 9.12 -5.57 -5.11
C MET A 117 9.43 -4.51 -4.04
N LEU A 118 9.57 -3.24 -4.44
CA LEU A 118 9.71 -2.11 -3.51
C LEU A 118 8.47 -1.93 -2.63
N GLY A 119 7.28 -2.14 -3.19
CA GLY A 119 6.01 -2.20 -2.46
C GLY A 119 6.00 -3.28 -1.39
N VAL A 120 6.37 -4.52 -1.77
CA VAL A 120 6.49 -5.66 -0.86
C VAL A 120 7.49 -5.36 0.26
N ALA A 121 8.66 -4.80 -0.08
CA ALA A 121 9.65 -4.38 0.90
C ALA A 121 9.06 -3.35 1.86
N GLY A 122 8.32 -2.36 1.36
CA GLY A 122 7.64 -1.33 2.16
C GLY A 122 6.66 -1.90 3.18
N VAL A 123 5.78 -2.84 2.79
CA VAL A 123 4.78 -3.42 3.70
C VAL A 123 5.40 -4.41 4.69
N PHE A 124 6.31 -5.28 4.25
CA PHE A 124 6.99 -6.21 5.14
C PHE A 124 7.91 -5.49 6.12
N GLY A 125 8.68 -4.51 5.66
CA GLY A 125 9.48 -3.67 6.55
C GLY A 125 8.61 -2.80 7.46
N GLY A 126 7.50 -2.24 6.98
CA GLY A 126 6.54 -1.51 7.81
C GLY A 126 5.99 -2.37 8.97
N ALA A 127 5.59 -3.61 8.68
CA ALA A 127 5.13 -4.55 9.70
C ALA A 127 6.25 -4.92 10.69
N LEU A 128 7.45 -5.22 10.18
CA LEU A 128 8.64 -5.52 10.99
C LEU A 128 8.98 -4.35 11.93
N PHE A 129 9.04 -3.13 11.42
CA PHE A 129 9.40 -1.95 12.20
C PHE A 129 8.31 -1.53 13.18
N SER A 130 7.04 -1.79 12.86
CA SER A 130 5.92 -1.63 13.81
C SER A 130 6.10 -2.55 15.01
N ALA A 131 6.34 -3.85 14.76
CA ALA A 131 6.59 -4.84 15.82
C ALA A 131 7.86 -4.51 16.62
N MET A 132 8.96 -4.16 15.92
CA MET A 132 10.22 -3.75 16.54
C MET A 132 10.01 -2.55 17.46
N HIS A 133 9.41 -1.47 16.96
CA HIS A 133 9.22 -0.25 17.74
C HIS A 133 8.35 -0.52 18.99
N GLY A 134 7.21 -1.19 18.81
CA GLY A 134 6.35 -1.58 19.94
C GLY A 134 7.11 -2.40 20.98
N SER A 135 7.85 -3.42 20.56
CA SER A 135 8.62 -4.27 21.49
C SER A 135 9.70 -3.51 22.26
N LEU A 136 10.43 -2.59 21.62
CA LEU A 136 11.49 -1.82 22.26
C LEU A 136 10.94 -0.81 23.27
N VAL A 137 9.87 -0.10 22.92
CA VAL A 137 9.20 0.83 23.84
C VAL A 137 8.65 0.07 25.04
N THR A 138 7.89 -1.01 24.82
CA THR A 138 7.32 -1.82 25.91
C THR A 138 8.40 -2.43 26.81
N SER A 139 9.54 -2.86 26.25
CA SER A 139 10.64 -3.44 27.04
C SER A 139 11.37 -2.44 27.96
N SER A 140 11.15 -1.14 27.76
CA SER A 140 11.89 -0.08 28.43
C SER A 140 11.01 0.92 29.18
N LEU A 141 9.73 0.56 29.43
CA LEU A 141 8.83 1.33 30.28
C LEU A 141 9.43 1.53 31.68
N VAL A 142 9.30 2.74 32.20
CA VAL A 142 9.65 3.04 33.59
C VAL A 142 8.61 2.38 34.51
N ARG A 143 9.05 1.81 35.62
CA ARG A 143 8.14 1.12 36.54
C ARG A 143 7.37 2.12 37.39
N GLU A 144 6.11 2.34 37.04
CA GLU A 144 5.17 3.21 37.78
C GLU A 144 4.00 2.44 38.42
N THR A 145 3.89 1.13 38.19
CA THR A 145 2.82 0.27 38.73
C THR A 145 3.36 -0.94 39.48
N THR A 146 2.50 -1.61 40.25
CA THR A 146 2.76 -2.91 40.88
C THR A 146 2.49 -4.06 39.91
N GLU A 147 2.93 -5.27 40.26
CA GLU A 147 2.70 -6.50 39.48
C GLU A 147 1.21 -6.88 39.33
N SER A 148 0.36 -6.39 40.24
CA SER A 148 -1.08 -6.65 40.26
C SER A 148 -1.90 -5.67 39.40
N VAL A 149 -1.27 -4.62 38.88
CA VAL A 149 -1.91 -3.55 38.11
C VAL A 149 -1.27 -3.49 36.73
N SER A 150 -2.09 -3.30 35.69
CA SER A 150 -1.58 -3.14 34.32
C SER A 150 -0.58 -1.99 34.23
N GLN A 151 0.55 -2.23 33.55
CA GLN A 151 1.59 -1.22 33.31
C GLN A 151 1.07 0.02 32.57
N ASN A 152 -0.03 -0.11 31.81
CA ASN A 152 -0.65 1.02 31.12
C ASN A 152 -1.12 2.13 32.07
N TYR A 153 -1.50 1.79 33.32
CA TYR A 153 -1.88 2.78 34.33
C TYR A 153 -0.71 3.61 34.84
N GLY A 154 0.53 3.24 34.49
CA GLY A 154 1.72 4.03 34.77
C GLY A 154 1.88 5.26 33.87
N TYR A 155 1.07 5.37 32.81
CA TYR A 155 1.04 6.55 31.95
C TYR A 155 -0.24 7.36 32.18
N GLU A 156 -0.08 8.66 32.38
CA GLU A 156 -1.18 9.62 32.47
C GLU A 156 -1.27 10.48 31.20
N PHE A 157 -2.49 10.66 30.69
CA PHE A 157 -2.69 11.42 29.45
C PHE A 157 -2.30 12.90 29.63
N GLY A 158 -1.28 13.33 28.88
CA GLY A 158 -0.79 14.70 28.91
C GLY A 158 0.37 14.96 29.89
N GLN A 159 0.93 13.90 30.49
CA GLN A 159 2.16 14.03 31.29
C GLN A 159 3.32 14.59 30.45
N GLU A 160 4.21 15.34 31.08
CA GLU A 160 5.36 15.97 30.41
C GLU A 160 6.55 15.01 30.25
N GLU A 161 6.70 14.05 31.16
CA GLU A 161 7.82 13.12 31.17
C GLU A 161 7.59 11.93 30.22
N GLU A 162 8.65 11.52 29.52
CA GLU A 162 8.64 10.33 28.66
C GLU A 162 8.43 9.06 29.49
N THR A 163 7.52 8.19 29.07
CA THR A 163 7.11 6.99 29.82
C THR A 163 8.12 5.82 29.75
N TYR A 164 9.14 5.92 28.91
CA TYR A 164 10.12 4.86 28.66
C TYR A 164 11.55 5.41 28.56
N ASN A 165 12.53 4.55 28.82
CA ASN A 165 13.94 4.90 28.75
C ASN A 165 14.53 4.60 27.35
N ILE A 166 14.58 5.62 26.49
CA ILE A 166 15.15 5.49 25.14
C ILE A 166 16.64 5.10 25.13
N VAL A 167 17.41 5.47 26.15
CA VAL A 167 18.84 5.10 26.24
C VAL A 167 18.99 3.61 26.51
N ALA A 168 18.12 3.03 27.34
CA ALA A 168 18.06 1.59 27.57
C ALA A 168 17.66 0.84 26.29
N ALA A 169 16.61 1.29 25.60
CA ALA A 169 16.16 0.72 24.34
C ALA A 169 17.25 0.77 23.25
N HIS A 170 17.88 1.94 23.07
CA HIS A 170 18.99 2.13 22.14
C HIS A 170 20.18 1.23 22.50
N GLY A 171 20.54 1.15 23.79
CA GLY A 171 21.62 0.31 24.26
C GLY A 171 21.37 -1.18 24.06
N TYR A 172 20.13 -1.65 24.21
CA TYR A 172 19.76 -3.03 23.89
C TYR A 172 19.89 -3.30 22.39
N PHE A 173 19.20 -2.50 21.55
CA PHE A 173 19.17 -2.74 20.11
C PHE A 173 20.54 -2.54 19.44
N GLY A 174 21.32 -1.57 19.91
CA GLY A 174 22.69 -1.34 19.44
C GLY A 174 23.65 -2.48 19.76
N ARG A 175 23.39 -3.26 20.82
CA ARG A 175 24.15 -4.50 21.11
C ARG A 175 23.62 -5.70 20.35
N LEU A 176 22.31 -5.74 20.06
CA LEU A 176 21.68 -6.82 19.31
C LEU A 176 22.19 -6.91 17.86
N ILE A 177 22.36 -5.76 17.20
CA ILE A 177 22.79 -5.69 15.80
C ILE A 177 24.22 -5.12 15.73
N PHE A 178 24.37 -3.80 15.81
CA PHE A 178 25.60 -3.06 16.05
C PHE A 178 25.25 -1.59 16.32
N GLN A 179 26.10 -0.85 17.04
CA GLN A 179 25.74 0.43 17.66
C GLN A 179 25.19 1.47 16.67
N TYR A 180 25.74 1.53 15.46
CA TYR A 180 25.34 2.49 14.42
C TYR A 180 24.03 2.15 13.70
N ALA A 181 23.53 0.92 13.83
CA ALA A 181 22.22 0.51 13.27
C ALA A 181 21.04 0.97 14.13
N SER A 182 21.29 1.48 15.34
CA SER A 182 20.26 1.88 16.29
C SER A 182 20.03 3.39 16.26
N PHE A 183 18.77 3.80 16.29
CA PHE A 183 18.41 5.22 16.40
C PHE A 183 18.61 5.71 17.84
N ASN A 184 19.40 6.77 18.02
CA ASN A 184 19.53 7.49 19.29
C ASN A 184 18.73 8.80 19.31
N ASN A 185 18.10 9.16 18.19
CA ASN A 185 17.23 10.31 18.03
C ASN A 185 15.80 9.86 17.71
N SER A 186 14.87 10.13 18.64
CA SER A 186 13.46 9.74 18.51
C SER A 186 12.81 10.35 17.26
N ARG A 187 13.14 11.60 16.89
CA ARG A 187 12.56 12.26 15.69
C ARG A 187 12.98 11.55 14.41
N SER A 188 14.25 11.15 14.31
CA SER A 188 14.77 10.40 13.16
C SER A 188 14.14 9.01 13.07
N LEU A 189 13.97 8.31 14.20
CA LEU A 189 13.27 7.03 14.26
C LEU A 189 11.84 7.16 13.72
N HIS A 190 11.04 8.07 14.26
CA HIS A 190 9.65 8.23 13.86
C HIS A 190 9.50 8.72 12.41
N PHE A 191 10.42 9.57 11.93
CA PHE A 191 10.47 9.92 10.51
C PHE A 191 10.71 8.69 9.64
N PHE A 192 11.64 7.80 10.01
CA PHE A 192 11.90 6.55 9.29
C PHE A 192 10.68 5.62 9.32
N LEU A 193 10.04 5.45 10.48
CA LEU A 193 8.82 4.65 10.62
C LEU A 193 7.68 5.14 9.72
N ALA A 194 7.57 6.45 9.50
CA ALA A 194 6.62 7.02 8.56
C ALA A 194 7.07 6.84 7.10
N ALA A 195 8.32 7.20 6.79
CA ALA A 195 8.82 7.27 5.41
C ALA A 195 8.91 5.89 4.74
N PHE A 196 9.40 4.87 5.45
CA PHE A 196 9.68 3.56 4.87
C PHE A 196 8.43 2.89 4.23
N PRO A 197 7.31 2.70 4.95
CA PRO A 197 6.11 2.13 4.34
C PRO A 197 5.47 3.07 3.31
N VAL A 198 5.47 4.39 3.54
CA VAL A 198 4.86 5.38 2.62
C VAL A 198 5.54 5.35 1.25
N ILE A 199 6.88 5.38 1.22
CA ILE A 199 7.64 5.32 -0.03
C ILE A 199 7.42 3.99 -0.75
N GLY A 200 7.42 2.87 -0.02
CA GLY A 200 7.13 1.56 -0.60
C GLY A 200 5.76 1.50 -1.26
N ILE A 201 4.71 2.00 -0.60
CA ILE A 201 3.36 2.04 -1.16
C ILE A 201 3.27 3.01 -2.36
N TRP A 202 3.98 4.13 -2.35
CA TRP A 202 4.06 4.99 -3.55
C TRP A 202 4.64 4.23 -4.74
N PHE A 203 5.71 3.45 -4.55
CA PHE A 203 6.21 2.58 -5.63
C PHE A 203 5.18 1.53 -6.05
N ALA A 204 4.51 0.87 -5.10
CA ALA A 204 3.44 -0.09 -5.44
C ALA A 204 2.35 0.55 -6.32
N ALA A 205 1.88 1.75 -5.95
CA ALA A 205 0.90 2.51 -6.71
C ALA A 205 1.43 2.88 -8.11
N MET A 206 2.65 3.40 -8.20
CA MET A 206 3.30 3.71 -9.48
C MET A 206 3.48 2.46 -10.35
N GLY A 207 3.76 1.30 -9.76
CA GLY A 207 3.85 0.03 -10.48
C GLY A 207 2.55 -0.28 -11.20
N VAL A 208 1.42 -0.26 -10.48
CA VAL A 208 0.10 -0.47 -11.08
C VAL A 208 -0.20 0.60 -12.14
N SER A 209 0.07 1.88 -11.84
CA SER A 209 -0.17 2.98 -12.77
C SER A 209 0.68 2.94 -14.05
N THR A 210 1.86 2.33 -14.01
CA THR A 210 2.73 2.19 -15.20
C THR A 210 2.39 0.95 -16.02
N MET A 211 2.08 -0.17 -15.36
CA MET A 211 1.57 -1.38 -16.00
C MET A 211 0.18 -1.17 -16.63
N ALA A 212 -0.60 -0.18 -16.16
CA ALA A 212 -1.79 0.30 -16.85
C ALA A 212 -1.53 0.67 -18.32
N PHE A 213 -0.31 1.11 -18.65
CA PHE A 213 0.12 1.42 -20.01
C PHE A 213 1.06 0.36 -20.59
N ASN A 214 0.94 -0.88 -20.10
CA ASN A 214 1.63 -2.08 -20.56
C ASN A 214 3.17 -2.03 -20.47
N LEU A 215 3.70 -1.18 -19.57
CA LEU A 215 5.10 -1.27 -19.15
C LEU A 215 5.22 -2.34 -18.06
N ASN A 216 5.39 -3.58 -18.51
CA ASN A 216 5.28 -4.79 -17.68
C ASN A 216 6.55 -5.11 -16.88
N GLY A 217 6.45 -6.12 -16.01
CA GLY A 217 7.60 -6.68 -15.30
C GLY A 217 8.69 -7.23 -16.23
N PHE A 218 9.87 -7.48 -15.68
CA PHE A 218 10.97 -8.03 -16.47
C PHE A 218 10.58 -9.37 -17.13
N ASN A 219 10.92 -9.50 -18.41
CA ASN A 219 10.76 -10.74 -19.16
C ASN A 219 12.13 -11.37 -19.40
N PHE A 220 12.37 -12.50 -18.75
CA PHE A 220 13.60 -13.29 -18.92
C PHE A 220 13.32 -14.67 -19.53
N ASN A 221 12.24 -14.80 -20.31
CA ASN A 221 11.88 -16.04 -20.97
C ASN A 221 12.98 -16.46 -21.95
N GLN A 222 13.47 -17.69 -21.80
CA GLN A 222 14.51 -18.28 -22.64
C GLN A 222 15.81 -17.46 -22.69
N SER A 223 16.11 -16.67 -21.64
CA SER A 223 17.29 -15.80 -21.60
C SER A 223 18.62 -16.54 -21.56
N ILE A 224 18.64 -17.81 -21.16
CA ILE A 224 19.85 -18.63 -21.10
C ILE A 224 19.80 -19.69 -22.20
N VAL A 225 20.79 -19.64 -23.09
CA VAL A 225 20.92 -20.55 -24.24
C VAL A 225 22.32 -21.15 -24.22
N GLU A 226 22.42 -22.47 -24.33
CA GLU A 226 23.69 -23.18 -24.46
C GLU A 226 24.30 -23.02 -25.86
N ASN A 227 25.60 -23.32 -26.01
CA ASN A 227 26.32 -23.21 -27.30
C ASN A 227 25.66 -23.97 -28.47
N GLN A 228 24.84 -24.99 -28.18
CA GLN A 228 24.11 -25.78 -29.18
C GLN A 228 22.75 -25.17 -29.58
N GLY A 229 22.38 -24.02 -29.02
CA GLY A 229 21.09 -23.35 -29.28
C GLY A 229 19.92 -23.88 -28.44
N HIS A 230 20.17 -24.79 -27.50
CA HIS A 230 19.14 -25.29 -26.57
C HIS A 230 18.91 -24.28 -25.44
N VAL A 231 17.64 -24.00 -25.16
CA VAL A 231 17.22 -23.14 -24.04
C VAL A 231 17.41 -23.89 -22.73
N VAL A 232 18.05 -23.25 -21.77
CA VAL A 232 18.15 -23.72 -20.38
C VAL A 232 17.11 -22.97 -19.55
N ASN A 233 16.04 -23.69 -19.18
CA ASN A 233 14.96 -23.10 -18.39
C ASN A 233 15.46 -22.62 -17.02
N THR A 234 14.92 -21.49 -16.60
CA THR A 234 15.12 -20.85 -15.31
C THR A 234 13.80 -20.78 -14.53
N TRP A 235 13.83 -20.22 -13.32
CA TRP A 235 12.60 -19.92 -12.58
C TRP A 235 11.70 -18.90 -13.30
N ALA A 236 12.26 -18.03 -14.15
CA ALA A 236 11.46 -17.12 -14.97
C ALA A 236 10.61 -17.89 -16.00
N ASP A 237 11.16 -18.95 -16.59
CA ASP A 237 10.42 -19.81 -17.53
C ASP A 237 9.33 -20.62 -16.83
N VAL A 238 9.58 -21.06 -15.58
CA VAL A 238 8.55 -21.71 -14.74
C VAL A 238 7.44 -20.73 -14.39
N LEU A 239 7.77 -19.48 -14.03
CA LEU A 239 6.78 -18.43 -13.78
C LEU A 239 5.96 -18.13 -15.04
N ASN A 240 6.61 -18.05 -16.20
CA ASN A 240 5.93 -17.87 -17.48
C ASN A 240 4.92 -19.00 -17.75
N ARG A 241 5.27 -20.25 -17.41
CA ARG A 241 4.34 -21.40 -17.51
C ARG A 241 3.15 -21.32 -16.57
N ALA A 242 3.24 -20.59 -15.45
CA ALA A 242 2.12 -20.35 -14.55
C ALA A 242 1.24 -19.17 -15.02
N ASN A 243 1.81 -18.24 -15.80
CA ASN A 243 1.07 -17.12 -16.39
C ASN A 243 0.25 -17.54 -17.62
N LEU A 244 0.72 -18.56 -18.37
CA LEU A 244 0.02 -19.18 -19.52
C LEU A 244 -1.15 -20.07 -19.08
#